data_AF-A0A2V8LRB1-F1
#
_entry.id   AF-A0A2V8LRB1-F1
#
_cell.length_a   1.000
_cell.length_b   1.000
_cell.length_c   1.000
_cell.angle_alpha   90.00
_cell.angle_beta   90.00
_cell.angle_gamma   90.00
#
_symmetry.space_group_name_H-M   'P 1'
#
loop_
_entity.id
_entity.type
_entity.pdbx_description
1 polymer ?
#
loop_
_entity_poly.entity_id
_entity_poly.type
_entity_poly.pdbx_seq_one_letter_code
_entity_poly.pdbx_strand_id
1 'polypeptide(L)'
;LQATRGLIFSGQLLLALTDAGVARETAYDWVQRNAMKAWDEGGDFKSLVSADKDITAKLSAEQIAKVFSLDTYLRNVDAIFARVFALQNRER
;
A
#
# COMPACT_ATOMS: atom_id res chain seq x y z
N LEU A 1 -1.43 -3.70 12.04
CA LEU A 1 -0.76 -4.05 10.78
C LEU A 1 -1.30 -5.30 10.09
N GLN A 2 -1.73 -6.32 10.84
CA GLN A 2 -2.19 -7.60 10.27
C GLN A 2 -3.67 -7.63 9.86
N ALA A 3 -4.43 -6.56 10.15
CA ALA A 3 -5.87 -6.51 9.86
C ALA A 3 -6.22 -6.23 8.38
N THR A 4 -5.27 -5.75 7.57
CA THR A 4 -5.48 -5.38 6.15
C THR A 4 -4.57 -6.13 5.18
N ARG A 5 -3.83 -7.17 5.62
CA ARG A 5 -2.89 -7.97 4.80
C ARG A 5 -1.95 -7.13 3.91
N GLY A 6 -1.53 -5.96 4.37
CA GLY A 6 -0.65 -5.06 3.61
C GLY A 6 -1.34 -4.19 2.56
N LEU A 7 -2.66 -4.25 2.40
CA LEU A 7 -3.41 -3.41 1.44
C LEU A 7 -3.26 -1.91 1.68
N ILE A 8 -2.88 -1.49 2.90
CA ILE A 8 -2.58 -0.08 3.21
C ILE A 8 -1.43 0.48 2.36
N PHE A 9 -0.56 -0.38 1.84
CA PHE A 9 0.58 0.00 1.00
C PHE A 9 0.20 0.17 -0.48
N SER A 10 -1.04 -0.17 -0.88
CA SER A 10 -1.50 -0.05 -2.27
C SER A 10 -1.38 1.37 -2.81
N GLY A 11 -1.72 2.39 -2.01
CA GLY A 11 -1.57 3.79 -2.40
C GLY A 11 -0.11 4.23 -2.54
N GLN A 12 0.79 3.70 -1.71
CA GLN A 12 2.22 4.00 -1.83
C GLN A 12 2.85 3.32 -3.03
N LEU A 13 2.44 2.09 -3.31
CA LEU A 13 2.86 1.36 -4.49
C LEU A 13 2.43 2.08 -5.77
N LEU A 14 1.19 2.59 -5.79
CA LEU A 14 0.69 3.40 -6.90
C LEU A 14 1.59 4.62 -7.14
N LEU A 15 1.91 5.38 -6.09
CA LEU A 15 2.79 6.56 -6.18
C LEU A 15 4.19 6.18 -6.66
N ALA A 16 4.78 5.12 -6.11
CA ALA A 16 6.10 4.65 -6.51
C ALA A 16 6.16 4.23 -7.99
N LEU A 17 5.10 3.59 -8.49
CA LEU A 17 4.98 3.22 -9.90
C LEU A 17 4.85 4.46 -10.79
N THR A 18 4.02 5.44 -10.41
CA THR A 18 3.90 6.69 -11.18
C THR A 18 5.20 7.48 -11.19
N ASP A 19 5.92 7.53 -10.06
CA ASP A 19 7.23 8.19 -9.96
C ASP A 19 8.29 7.47 -10.80
N ALA A 20 8.16 6.15 -10.98
CA ALA A 20 8.99 5.35 -11.89
C ALA A 20 8.58 5.49 -13.38
N GLY A 21 7.66 6.41 -13.70
CA GLY A 21 7.23 6.72 -15.07
C GLY A 21 6.15 5.79 -15.63
N VAL A 22 5.46 5.02 -14.79
CA VAL A 22 4.30 4.23 -15.20
C VAL A 22 3.08 5.13 -15.32
N ALA A 23 2.31 4.99 -16.39
CA ALA A 23 1.05 5.71 -16.56
C ALA A 23 0.11 5.38 -15.39
N ARG A 24 -0.60 6.41 -14.88
CA ARG A 24 -1.44 6.28 -13.69
C ARG A 24 -2.48 5.15 -13.80
N GLU A 25 -3.15 5.04 -14.94
CA GLU A 25 -4.14 3.97 -15.20
C GLU A 25 -3.50 2.59 -15.14
N THR A 26 -2.36 2.40 -15.80
CA THR A 26 -1.61 1.14 -15.77
C THR A 26 -1.13 0.79 -14.36
N ALA A 27 -0.64 1.78 -13.60
CA ALA A 27 -0.23 1.59 -12.21
C ALA A 27 -1.44 1.17 -11.34
N TYR A 28 -2.62 1.75 -11.57
CA TYR A 28 -3.86 1.34 -10.91
C TYR A 28 -4.20 -0.12 -11.20
N ASP A 29 -4.17 -0.54 -12.47
CA ASP A 29 -4.48 -1.92 -12.86
C ASP A 29 -3.55 -2.93 -12.17
N TRP A 30 -2.25 -2.64 -12.13
CA TRP A 30 -1.26 -3.52 -11.50
C TRP A 30 -1.41 -3.59 -9.98
N VAL A 31 -1.69 -2.47 -9.33
CA VAL A 31 -1.94 -2.44 -7.88
C VAL A 31 -3.23 -3.20 -7.56
N GLN A 32 -4.31 -2.93 -8.31
CA GLN A 32 -5.62 -3.51 -8.08
C GLN A 32 -5.62 -5.02 -8.27
N ARG A 33 -5.01 -5.54 -9.34
CA ARG A 33 -4.96 -7.00 -9.58
C ARG A 33 -4.22 -7.76 -8.47
N ASN A 34 -3.16 -7.18 -7.92
CA ASN A 34 -2.42 -7.80 -6.82
C ASN A 34 -3.17 -7.66 -5.48
N ALA A 35 -3.85 -6.53 -5.27
CA ALA A 35 -4.67 -6.30 -4.08
C ALA A 35 -5.86 -7.26 -4.01
N MET A 36 -6.56 -7.47 -5.14
CA MET A 36 -7.66 -8.42 -5.25
C MET A 36 -7.19 -9.86 -5.01
N LYS A 37 -6.05 -10.27 -5.56
CA LYS A 37 -5.45 -11.59 -5.28
C LYS A 37 -5.12 -11.79 -3.80
N ALA A 38 -4.55 -10.79 -3.13
CA ALA A 38 -4.27 -10.85 -1.69
C ALA A 38 -5.55 -10.98 -0.85
N TRP A 39 -6.64 -10.36 -1.31
CA TRP A 39 -7.95 -10.42 -0.68
C TRP A 39 -8.60 -11.80 -0.84
N ASP A 40 -8.70 -12.29 -2.07
CA ASP A 40 -9.42 -13.52 -2.44
C ASP A 40 -8.67 -14.78 -2.03
N GLU A 41 -7.36 -14.85 -2.26
CA GLU A 41 -6.58 -16.08 -2.08
C GLU A 41 -5.91 -16.18 -0.70
N GLY A 42 -6.03 -15.15 0.16
CA GLY A 42 -5.39 -15.18 1.47
C GLY A 42 -3.90 -14.79 1.48
N GLY A 43 -3.37 -14.35 0.34
CA GLY A 43 -1.94 -14.08 0.14
C GLY A 43 -1.43 -12.78 0.77
N ASP A 44 -0.12 -12.72 1.00
CA ASP A 44 0.58 -11.50 1.41
C ASP A 44 0.76 -10.56 0.20
N PHE A 45 0.24 -9.34 0.29
CA PHE A 45 0.24 -8.37 -0.82
C PHE A 45 1.68 -8.03 -1.27
N LYS A 46 2.63 -7.92 -0.34
CA LYS A 46 4.04 -7.66 -0.67
C LYS A 46 4.63 -8.77 -1.53
N SER A 47 4.36 -10.02 -1.17
CA SER A 47 4.85 -11.19 -1.90
C SER A 47 4.28 -11.24 -3.32
N LEU A 48 2.98 -10.97 -3.49
CA LEU A 48 2.35 -10.89 -4.81
C LEU A 48 2.94 -9.79 -5.68
N VAL A 49 3.13 -8.59 -5.12
CA VAL A 49 3.76 -7.46 -5.80
C VAL A 49 5.22 -7.75 -6.19
N SER A 50 5.97 -8.44 -5.31
CA SER A 50 7.37 -8.81 -5.57
C SER A 50 7.51 -9.92 -6.62
N ALA A 51 6.44 -10.68 -6.88
CA ALA A 51 6.39 -11.71 -7.93
C ALA A 51 5.80 -11.18 -9.25
N ASP A 52 5.24 -9.97 -9.24
CA ASP A 52 4.62 -9.37 -10.42
C ASP A 52 5.69 -8.84 -11.38
N LYS A 53 5.73 -9.40 -12.59
CA LYS A 53 6.74 -9.08 -13.60
C LYS A 53 6.66 -7.64 -14.09
N ASP A 54 5.46 -7.07 -14.17
CA ASP A 54 5.29 -5.71 -14.68
C ASP A 54 5.79 -4.70 -13.63
N ILE A 55 5.53 -4.97 -12.35
CA ILE A 55 6.01 -4.15 -11.24
C ILE A 55 7.52 -4.28 -11.07
N THR A 56 8.05 -5.51 -11.06
CA THR A 56 9.50 -5.76 -10.89
C THR A 56 10.34 -5.30 -12.08
N ALA A 57 9.75 -5.13 -13.27
CA ALA A 57 10.39 -4.49 -14.40
C ALA A 57 10.57 -2.97 -14.23
N LYS A 58 9.83 -2.34 -13.30
CA LYS A 58 9.84 -0.89 -13.06
C LYS A 58 10.43 -0.50 -11.72
N LEU A 59 10.26 -1.34 -10.70
CA LEU A 59 10.76 -1.13 -9.35
C LEU A 59 11.72 -2.25 -8.97
N SER A 60 12.90 -1.89 -8.48
CA SER A 60 13.84 -2.83 -7.86
C SER A 60 13.27 -3.42 -6.57
N ALA A 61 13.81 -4.57 -6.16
CA ALA A 61 13.44 -5.21 -4.90
C ALA A 61 13.59 -4.27 -3.68
N GLU A 62 14.60 -3.39 -3.69
CA GLU A 62 14.83 -2.40 -2.65
C GLU A 62 13.74 -1.31 -2.63
N GLN A 63 13.33 -0.82 -3.80
CA GLN A 63 12.24 0.14 -3.92
C GLN A 63 10.92 -0.47 -3.47
N ILE A 64 10.64 -1.72 -3.86
CA ILE A 64 9.47 -2.46 -3.39
C ILE A 64 9.54 -2.64 -1.87
N ALA A 65 10.68 -3.09 -1.32
CA ALA A 65 10.84 -3.23 0.13
C ALA A 65 10.58 -1.91 0.88
N LYS A 66 11.02 -0.78 0.32
CA LYS A 66 10.78 0.56 0.88
C LYS A 66 9.30 0.95 0.87
N VAL A 67 8.56 0.65 -0.21
CA VAL A 67 7.10 0.85 -0.29
C VAL A 67 6.37 0.11 0.83
N PHE A 68 6.87 -1.06 1.23
CA PHE A 68 6.31 -1.87 2.32
C PHE A 68 6.94 -1.61 3.69
N SER A 69 7.86 -0.64 3.80
CA SER A 69 8.48 -0.27 5.08
C SER A 69 7.63 0.76 5.82
N LEU A 70 7.33 0.48 7.09
CA LEU A 70 6.43 1.29 7.92
C LEU A 70 7.05 2.51 8.58
N ASP A 71 8.38 2.61 8.54
CA ASP A 71 9.16 3.57 9.33
C ASP A 71 8.87 5.04 9.02
N THR A 72 8.30 5.35 7.85
CA THR A 72 8.06 6.74 7.44
C THR A 72 6.63 7.23 7.75
N TYR A 73 5.64 6.34 7.90
CA TYR A 73 4.22 6.73 7.90
C TYR A 73 3.50 6.64 9.25
N LEU A 74 4.04 5.95 10.25
CA LEU A 74 3.43 5.96 11.60
C LEU A 74 3.53 7.31 12.31
N ARG A 75 4.40 8.23 11.87
CA ARG A 75 4.55 9.55 12.52
C ARG A 75 3.31 10.45 12.42
N ASN A 76 2.45 10.26 11.42
CA ASN A 76 1.31 11.17 11.17
C ASN A 76 -0.07 10.50 11.31
N VAL A 77 -0.14 9.17 11.39
CA VAL A 77 -1.40 8.44 11.53
C VAL A 77 -1.99 8.61 12.94
N ASP A 78 -1.14 8.70 13.97
CA ASP A 78 -1.57 8.99 15.34
C ASP A 78 -2.35 10.33 15.42
N ALA A 79 -1.93 11.34 14.66
CA ALA A 79 -2.57 12.67 14.68
C ALA A 79 -3.97 12.67 14.06
N ILE A 80 -4.20 11.85 13.02
CA ILE A 80 -5.51 11.75 12.34
C ILE A 80 -6.46 10.87 13.17
N PHE A 81 -5.97 9.76 13.73
CA PHE A 81 -6.76 8.90 14.62
C PHE A 81 -7.14 9.64 15.91
N ALA A 82 -6.23 10.39 16.53
CA ALA A 82 -6.53 11.20 17.71
C ALA A 82 -7.67 12.20 17.46
N ARG A 83 -7.74 12.78 16.25
CA ARG A 83 -8.78 13.75 15.89
C ARG A 83 -10.15 13.11 15.63
N VAL A 84 -10.19 11.92 15.02
CA VAL A 84 -11.46 11.20 14.77
C VAL A 84 -12.04 10.63 16.07
N PHE A 85 -11.21 10.08 16.96
CA PHE A 85 -11.66 9.56 18.25
C PHE A 85 -11.96 10.66 19.28
N ALA A 86 -11.34 11.83 19.20
CA ALA A 86 -11.69 12.98 20.03
C ALA A 86 -13.09 13.56 19.70
N LEU A 87 -13.58 13.39 18.46
CA LEU A 87 -14.90 13.84 18.05
C LEU A 87 -16.02 12.88 18.52
N GLN A 88 -15.74 11.58 18.62
CA GLN A 88 -16.72 10.59 19.11
C GLN A 88 -17.00 10.67 20.63
N ASN A 89 -16.12 11.31 21.41
CA ASN A 89 -16.33 11.52 22.85
C ASN A 89 -17.10 12.81 23.18
N ARG A 90 -17.51 13.61 22.18
CA ARG A 90 -18.32 14.82 22.39
C ARG A 90 -19.82 14.61 22.17
N GLU A 91 -20.25 13.42 21.78
CA GLU A 91 -21.66 13.06 21.57
C GLU A 91 -22.19 12.03 22.60
N ARG A 92 -21.53 11.90 23.75
CA ARG A 92 -22.06 11.17 24.91
C ARG A 92 -22.24 12.07 26.11
#